data_AF-A0A2E5LG14-F1
#
_entry.id   AF-A0A2E5LG14-F1
#
_cell.length_a   1.000
_cell.length_b   1.000
_cell.length_c   1.000
_cell.angle_alpha   90.00
_cell.angle_beta   90.00
_cell.angle_gamma   90.00
#
_symmetry.space_group_name_H-M   'P 1'
#
loop_
_entity.id
_entity.type
_entity.pdbx_description
1 polymer ?
#
loop_
_entity_poly.entity_id
_entity_poly.type
_entity_poly.pdbx_seq_one_letter_code
_entity_poly.pdbx_strand_id
1 'polypeptide(L)' 'MFKKINDFINETKSEVSKVTWPKKKETMMTSLAILFMVFLAAIFFLFVDWSFSNLIKFIF' A
#
# COMPACT_ATOMS: atom_id res chain seq x y z
N MET A 1 25.54 29.89 9.22
CA MET A 1 24.98 28.52 9.28
C MET A 1 23.47 28.53 9.52
N PHE A 2 22.97 29.22 10.55
CA PHE A 2 21.52 29.34 10.85
C PHE A 2 20.66 29.96 9.74
N LYS A 3 21.20 30.90 8.95
CA LYS A 3 20.48 31.54 7.82
C LYS A 3 20.11 30.55 6.71
N LYS A 4 21.04 29.65 6.35
CA LYS A 4 20.82 28.58 5.34
C LYS A 4 19.69 27.64 5.71
N ILE A 5 19.53 27.32 7.01
CA ILE A 5 18.47 26.42 7.49
C ILE A 5 17.09 27.06 7.34
N ASN A 6 16.99 28.37 7.63
CA ASN A 6 15.72 29.09 7.49
C ASN A 6 15.31 29.25 6.01
N ASP A 7 16.30 29.50 5.14
CA ASP A 7 16.08 29.55 3.68
C ASP A 7 15.66 28.16 3.14
N PHE A 8 16.28 27.07 3.61
CA PHE A 8 15.93 25.68 3.26
C PHE A 8 14.49 25.31 3.64
N ILE A 9 14.02 25.74 4.82
CA ILE A 9 12.65 25.48 5.27
C ILE A 9 11.65 26.24 4.38
N ASN A 10 11.95 27.48 4.00
CA ASN A 10 11.12 28.26 3.10
C ASN A 10 11.06 27.66 1.69
N GLU A 11 12.19 27.20 1.15
CA GLU A 11 12.25 26.47 -0.12
C GLU A 11 11.49 25.14 -0.05
N THR A 12 11.63 24.37 1.03
CA THR A 12 10.89 23.11 1.22
C THR A 12 9.38 23.35 1.28
N LYS A 13 8.94 24.41 1.96
CA LYS A 13 7.52 24.80 2.02
C LYS A 13 6.98 25.21 0.64
N SER A 14 7.82 25.88 -0.16
CA SER A 14 7.52 26.23 -1.56
C SER A 14 7.39 24.98 -2.44
N GLU A 15 8.30 24.02 -2.34
CA GLU A 15 8.23 22.75 -3.09
C GLU A 15 7.06 21.85 -2.66
N VAL A 16 6.77 21.77 -1.37
CA VAL A 16 5.63 21.02 -0.84
C VAL A 16 4.30 21.58 -1.34
N SER A 17 4.21 22.89 -1.61
CA SER A 17 3.00 23.50 -2.17
C SER A 17 2.74 23.13 -3.65
N LYS A 18 3.78 22.68 -4.37
CA LYS A 18 3.65 22.16 -5.74
C LYS A 18 3.20 20.69 -5.76
N VAL A 19 3.15 20.02 -4.61
CA VAL A 19 2.69 18.63 -4.51
C VAL A 19 1.18 18.57 -4.75
N THR A 20 0.80 18.13 -5.95
CA THR A 20 -0.60 17.89 -6.31
C THR A 20 -1.07 16.58 -5.71
N TRP A 21 -1.83 16.66 -4.62
CA TRP A 21 -2.43 15.47 -4.01
C TRP A 21 -3.56 14.91 -4.88
N PRO A 22 -3.65 13.57 -4.99
CA PRO A 22 -4.72 12.92 -5.73
C PRO A 22 -6.09 13.26 -5.11
N LYS A 23 -7.12 13.32 -5.96
CA LYS A 23 -8.49 13.53 -5.46
C LYS A 23 -8.90 12.31 -4.63
N LYS A 24 -9.65 12.55 -3.54
CA LYS A 24 -10.17 11.48 -2.65
C LYS A 24 -10.83 10.31 -3.40
N LYS A 25 -11.46 10.59 -4.55
CA LYS A 25 -12.09 9.59 -5.42
C LYS A 25 -11.08 8.63 -6.08
N GLU A 26 -9.95 9.14 -6.54
CA GLU A 26 -8.88 8.35 -7.17
C GLU A 26 -8.18 7.47 -6.14
N THR A 27 -7.94 8.01 -4.94
CA THR A 27 -7.41 7.24 -3.81
C THR A 27 -8.35 6.09 -3.42
N MET A 28 -9.66 6.35 -3.35
CA MET A 28 -10.65 5.30 -3.05
C MET A 28 -10.70 4.21 -4.12
N MET A 29 -10.67 4.58 -5.42
CA MET A 29 -10.65 3.60 -6.50
C MET A 29 -9.40 2.71 -6.45
N THR A 30 -8.24 3.32 -6.21
CA THR A 30 -6.97 2.58 -6.14
C THR A 30 -6.95 1.64 -4.91
N SER A 31 -7.42 2.12 -3.76
CA SER A 31 -7.55 1.27 -2.55
C SER A 31 -8.52 0.12 -2.75
N LEU A 32 -9.64 0.33 -3.46
CA LEU A 32 -10.61 -0.73 -3.77
C LEU A 32 -10.02 -1.81 -4.67
N ALA A 33 -9.24 -1.42 -5.68
CA ALA A 33 -8.54 -2.34 -6.56
C ALA A 33 -7.54 -3.22 -5.79
N ILE A 34 -6.77 -2.62 -4.87
CA ILE A 34 -5.85 -3.37 -3.99
C ILE A 34 -6.64 -4.31 -3.08
N LEU A 35 -7.74 -3.84 -2.48
CA LEU A 35 -8.58 -4.67 -1.60
C LEU A 35 -9.08 -5.92 -2.33
N PHE A 36 -9.50 -5.77 -3.59
CA PHE A 36 -9.94 -6.88 -4.43
C PHE A 36 -8.81 -7.87 -4.73
N MET A 37 -7.62 -7.36 -5.07
CA MET A 37 -6.43 -8.20 -5.30
C MET A 37 -6.03 -9.00 -4.06
N VAL A 38 -6.07 -8.36 -2.89
CA VAL A 38 -5.79 -9.02 -1.60
C VAL A 38 -6.85 -10.07 -1.29
N PHE A 39 -8.12 -9.79 -1.57
CA PHE A 39 -9.21 -10.74 -1.37
C PHE A 39 -9.04 -12.01 -2.22
N LEU A 40 -8.69 -11.85 -3.50
CA LEU A 40 -8.36 -12.97 -4.39
C LEU A 40 -7.16 -13.78 -3.88
N ALA A 41 -6.09 -13.10 -3.45
CA ALA A 41 -4.91 -13.76 -2.90
C ALA A 41 -5.25 -14.54 -1.61
N ALA A 42 -6.09 -13.98 -0.73
CA ALA A 42 -6.52 -14.64 0.50
C ALA A 42 -7.28 -15.95 0.22
N ILE A 43 -8.19 -15.95 -0.76
CA ILE A 43 -8.90 -17.17 -1.18
C ILE A 43 -7.93 -18.22 -1.72
N PHE A 44 -6.97 -17.80 -2.56
CA PHE A 44 -5.95 -18.71 -3.09
C PHE A 44 -5.13 -19.35 -1.98
N PHE A 45 -4.63 -18.55 -1.02
CA PHE A 45 -3.88 -19.08 0.11
C PHE A 45 -4.71 -20.06 0.95
N LEU A 46 -5.97 -19.73 1.25
CA LEU A 46 -6.86 -20.61 2.01
C LEU A 46 -7.04 -21.97 1.31
N PHE A 47 -7.20 -21.97 -0.01
CA PHE A 47 -7.30 -23.22 -0.78
C PHE A 47 -6.00 -24.04 -0.74
N VAL A 48 -4.85 -23.37 -0.86
CA VAL A 48 -3.54 -23.99 -0.77
C VAL A 48 -3.32 -24.57 0.63
N ASP A 49 -3.56 -23.81 1.69
CA ASP A 49 -3.43 -24.26 3.08
C ASP A 49 -4.29 -25.49 3.36
N TRP A 50 -5.54 -25.49 2.86
CA TRP A 50 -6.43 -26.64 3.00
C TRP A 50 -5.91 -27.87 2.24
N SER A 51 -5.43 -27.68 1.01
CA SER A 51 -4.86 -28.76 0.20
C SER A 51 -3.59 -29.35 0.84
N PHE A 52 -2.70 -28.48 1.33
CA PHE A 52 -1.48 -28.90 2.02
C PHE A 52 -1.77 -29.59 3.36
N SER A 53 -2.73 -29.09 4.15
CA SER A 53 -3.12 -29.72 5.41
C SER A 53 -3.62 -31.15 5.21
N ASN A 54 -4.44 -31.36 4.18
CA ASN A 54 -4.95 -32.69 3.85
C ASN A 54 -3.86 -33.62 3.32
N LEU A 55 -2.94 -33.11 2.48
CA LEU A 55 -1.78 -33.86 1.99
C LEU A 55 -0.86 -34.31 3.13
N ILE A 56 -0.56 -33.42 4.07
CA ILE A 56 0.29 -33.74 5.22
C ILE A 56 -0.35 -34.82 6.09
N LYS A 57 -1.66 -34.72 6.37
CA LYS A 57 -2.42 -35.75 7.11
C LYS A 57 -2.55 -37.09 6.38
N PHE A 58 -2.34 -37.11 5.07
CA PHE A 58 -2.35 -38.36 4.31
C PHE A 58 -0.98 -39.04 4.35
N ILE A 59 0.10 -38.27 4.49
CA ILE A 59 1.48 -38.76 4.52
C ILE A 59 1.90 -39.20 5.93
N PHE A 60 1.46 -38.48 6.97
CA PHE A 60 1.68 -38.80 8.39
C PHE A 60 0.45 -39.44 9.02
#